data_AF-A0A7S3YL72-F1
#
_entry.id   AF-A0A7S3YL72-F1
#
_cell.length_a   1.000
_cell.length_b   1.000
_cell.length_c   1.000
_cell.angle_alpha   90.00
_cell.angle_beta   90.00
_cell.angle_gamma   90.00
#
_symmetry.space_group_name_H-M   'P 1'
#
loop_
_entity.id
_entity.type
_entity.pdbx_description
1 polymer ?
#
loop_
_entity_poly.entity_id
_entity_poly.type
_entity_poly.pdbx_seq_one_letter_code
_entity_poly.pdbx_strand_id
1 'polypeptide(L)'
;CEGLDAAAYEEVTAERHPVFGQEYQCPGCRPARLGAVADRLEEEDKYGLFREAVDDSIAPGYSDVVKDPMDLGTMRRKIATGAYRGAQELRWDCERMVTNALLYNPKGSRYFQI
;
A
#
# COMPACT_ATOMS: atom_id res chain seq x y z
N CYS A 1 6.14 21.75 -9.18
CA CYS A 1 5.28 20.55 -9.26
C CYS A 1 4.12 20.92 -10.18
N GLU A 2 3.81 20.05 -11.15
CA GLU A 2 2.86 20.22 -12.26
C GLU A 2 1.77 21.30 -12.10
N GLY A 3 1.93 22.42 -12.81
CA GLY A 3 0.80 23.26 -13.25
C GLY A 3 -0.11 23.89 -12.20
N LEU A 4 0.22 23.84 -10.91
CA LEU A 4 -0.52 24.59 -9.90
C LEU A 4 -0.20 26.08 -10.04
N ASP A 5 -1.24 26.88 -10.26
CA ASP A 5 -1.12 28.31 -10.10
C ASP A 5 -1.00 28.68 -8.61
N ALA A 6 -0.64 29.94 -8.36
CA ALA A 6 -0.41 30.43 -7.01
C ALA A 6 -1.65 30.29 -6.12
N ALA A 7 -2.86 30.40 -6.69
CA ALA A 7 -4.11 30.28 -5.95
C ALA A 7 -4.33 28.85 -5.46
N ALA A 8 -4.10 27.86 -6.34
CA ALA A 8 -4.19 26.45 -5.97
C ALA A 8 -3.15 26.06 -4.90
N TYR A 9 -1.98 26.71 -4.89
CA TYR A 9 -0.99 26.52 -3.84
C TYR A 9 -1.43 27.09 -2.49
N GLU A 10 -2.03 28.29 -2.47
CA GLU A 10 -2.53 28.92 -1.25
C GLU A 10 -3.71 28.17 -0.61
N GLU A 11 -4.60 27.57 -1.41
CA GLU A 11 -5.69 26.76 -0.88
C GLU A 11 -5.20 25.48 -0.20
N VAL A 12 -4.14 24.88 -0.74
CA VAL A 12 -3.46 23.71 -0.17
C VAL A 12 -2.79 24.06 1.16
N THR A 13 -2.09 25.18 1.23
CA THR A 13 -1.36 25.58 2.45
C THR A 13 -2.27 26.13 3.54
N ALA A 14 -3.47 26.60 3.19
CA ALA A 14 -4.42 27.19 4.13
C ALA A 14 -5.43 26.19 4.73
N GLU A 15 -5.21 24.88 4.59
CA GLU A 15 -6.02 23.79 5.18
C GLU A 15 -7.53 23.80 4.81
N ARG A 16 -7.93 24.54 3.77
CA ARG A 16 -9.34 24.67 3.36
C ARG A 16 -9.79 23.68 2.28
N HIS A 17 -8.90 22.79 1.83
CA HIS A 17 -9.20 21.84 0.76
C HIS A 17 -9.93 20.59 1.29
N PRO A 18 -11.10 20.22 0.74
CA PRO A 18 -12.05 19.26 1.33
C PRO A 18 -11.63 17.79 1.39
N VAL A 19 -10.37 17.42 1.06
CA VAL A 19 -9.95 16.00 0.91
C VAL A 19 -8.56 15.67 1.46
N PHE A 20 -7.71 16.63 1.85
CA PHE A 20 -6.31 16.31 2.11
C PHE A 20 -5.82 16.79 3.48
N GLY A 21 -5.71 15.83 4.41
CA GLY A 21 -4.97 15.99 5.65
C GLY A 21 -3.46 16.12 5.37
N GLN A 22 -2.92 17.24 5.83
CA GLN A 22 -1.54 17.55 6.23
C GLN A 22 -0.32 17.32 5.32
N GLU A 23 -0.40 16.80 4.10
CA GLU A 23 0.71 16.98 3.14
C GLU A 23 0.27 16.72 1.70
N TYR A 24 0.07 17.77 0.92
CA TYR A 24 -0.23 17.64 -0.51
C TYR A 24 0.91 16.90 -1.23
N GLN A 25 0.59 15.74 -1.80
CA GLN A 25 1.50 14.99 -2.66
C GLN A 25 1.15 15.25 -4.13
N CYS A 26 1.99 16.04 -4.79
CA CYS A 26 1.98 16.29 -6.23
C CYS A 26 1.73 15.01 -7.04
N PRO A 27 0.76 14.96 -7.99
CA PRO A 27 0.53 13.79 -8.85
C PRO A 27 1.81 13.28 -9.54
N GLY A 28 2.68 14.19 -10.02
CA GLY A 28 3.96 13.81 -10.60
C GLY A 28 4.98 13.21 -9.60
N CYS A 29 5.05 13.70 -8.35
CA CYS A 29 6.01 13.18 -7.36
C CYS A 29 5.48 12.00 -6.54
N ARG A 30 4.15 11.83 -6.50
CA ARG A 30 3.47 10.83 -5.65
C ARG A 30 3.90 9.41 -6.00
N PRO A 31 3.92 8.95 -7.27
CA PRO A 31 4.37 7.60 -7.59
C PRO A 31 5.80 7.32 -7.12
N ALA A 32 6.72 8.27 -7.26
CA ALA A 32 8.10 8.11 -6.80
C ALA A 32 8.20 8.01 -5.26
N ARG A 33 7.47 8.85 -4.53
CA ARG A 33 7.47 8.82 -3.06
C ARG A 33 6.85 7.55 -2.50
N LEU A 34 5.72 7.13 -3.06
CA LEU A 34 5.06 5.88 -2.66
C LEU A 34 5.90 4.66 -3.08
N GLY A 35 6.53 4.74 -4.25
CA GLY A 35 7.50 3.74 -4.74
C GLY A 35 8.64 3.51 -3.75
N ALA A 36 9.25 4.57 -3.24
CA ALA A 36 10.32 4.48 -2.24
C ALA A 36 9.87 3.87 -0.88
N VAL A 37 8.58 3.88 -0.58
CA VAL A 37 8.03 3.14 0.57
C VAL A 37 7.89 1.66 0.20
N ALA A 38 7.33 1.36 -0.96
CA ALA A 38 7.21 -0.01 -1.46
C ALA A 38 8.57 -0.71 -1.61
N ASP A 39 9.59 0.00 -2.11
CA ASP A 39 10.98 -0.50 -2.22
C ASP A 39 11.49 -1.00 -0.86
N ARG A 40 11.33 -0.19 0.19
CA ARG A 40 11.76 -0.55 1.55
C ARG A 40 10.98 -1.72 2.13
N LEU A 41 9.68 -1.84 1.82
CA LEU A 41 8.88 -2.97 2.26
C LEU A 41 9.33 -4.27 1.57
N GLU A 42 9.66 -4.22 0.28
CA GLU A 42 10.19 -5.37 -0.47
C GLU A 42 11.58 -5.79 0.01
N GLU A 43 12.43 -4.84 0.41
CA GLU A 43 13.73 -5.12 1.03
C GLU A 43 13.59 -5.85 2.38
N GLU A 44 12.56 -5.53 3.16
CA GLU A 44 12.26 -6.21 4.43
C GLU A 44 11.60 -7.59 4.23
N ASP A 45 10.95 -7.83 3.09
CA ASP A 45 10.40 -9.15 2.72
C ASP A 45 11.52 -10.11 2.25
N LYS A 46 12.39 -10.48 3.20
CA LYS A 46 13.59 -11.31 3.01
C LYS A 46 13.27 -12.69 2.45
N TYR A 47 12.06 -13.18 2.70
CA TYR A 47 11.60 -14.50 2.29
C TYR A 47 10.72 -14.47 1.04
N GLY A 48 10.36 -13.27 0.56
CA GLY A 48 9.51 -13.10 -0.61
C GLY A 48 8.06 -13.55 -0.40
N LEU A 49 7.58 -13.54 0.85
CA LEU A 49 6.25 -14.04 1.21
C LEU A 49 5.12 -13.09 0.79
N PHE A 50 5.42 -11.82 0.56
CA PHE A 50 4.45 -10.76 0.31
C PHE A 50 4.53 -10.19 -1.11
N ARG A 51 5.41 -10.72 -1.97
CA ARG A 51 5.69 -10.15 -3.30
C ARG A 51 4.52 -10.27 -4.27
N GLU A 52 3.86 -11.42 -4.26
CA GLU A 52 2.81 -11.75 -5.22
C GLU A 52 1.54 -12.20 -4.49
N ALA A 53 0.42 -12.10 -5.19
CA ALA A 53 -0.87 -12.51 -4.66
C ALA A 53 -0.88 -13.99 -4.24
N VAL A 54 -1.42 -14.25 -3.05
CA VAL A 54 -1.60 -15.62 -2.55
C VAL A 54 -2.88 -16.21 -3.13
N ASP A 55 -2.75 -17.40 -3.71
CA ASP A 55 -3.88 -18.21 -4.17
C ASP A 55 -3.95 -19.56 -3.43
N ASP A 56 -5.05 -20.28 -3.64
CA ASP A 56 -5.31 -21.56 -2.95
C ASP A 56 -4.33 -22.68 -3.31
N SER A 57 -3.56 -22.55 -4.40
CA SER A 57 -2.52 -23.53 -4.76
C SER A 57 -1.28 -23.40 -3.87
N ILE A 58 -0.99 -22.18 -3.41
CA ILE A 58 0.14 -21.86 -2.53
C ILE A 58 -0.29 -21.97 -1.06
N ALA A 59 -1.51 -21.56 -0.76
CA ALA A 59 -2.09 -21.56 0.59
C ALA A 59 -3.49 -22.20 0.55
N PRO A 60 -3.62 -23.52 0.76
CA PRO A 60 -4.90 -24.20 0.69
C PRO A 60 -5.97 -23.58 1.59
N GLY A 61 -7.14 -23.27 1.02
CA GLY A 61 -8.27 -22.64 1.73
C GLY A 61 -8.07 -21.17 2.07
N TYR A 62 -7.09 -20.49 1.45
CA TYR A 62 -6.82 -19.07 1.69
C TYR A 62 -8.00 -18.19 1.29
N SER A 63 -8.61 -18.44 0.12
CA SER A 63 -9.77 -17.68 -0.38
C SER A 63 -11.03 -17.83 0.49
N ASP A 64 -11.12 -18.93 1.23
CA ASP A 64 -12.19 -19.16 2.20
C ASP A 64 -12.04 -18.30 3.46
N VAL A 65 -10.81 -17.96 3.83
CA VAL A 65 -10.48 -17.20 5.05
C VAL A 65 -10.28 -15.71 4.75
N VAL A 66 -9.48 -15.40 3.73
CA VAL A 66 -9.07 -14.05 3.33
C VAL A 66 -9.94 -13.59 2.17
N LYS A 67 -10.73 -12.53 2.39
CA LYS A 67 -11.73 -12.05 1.42
C LYS A 67 -11.24 -10.95 0.49
N ASP A 68 -10.18 -10.26 0.87
CA ASP A 68 -9.67 -9.16 0.08
C ASP A 68 -8.13 -9.19 0.14
N PRO A 69 -7.51 -10.06 -0.67
CA PRO A 69 -6.06 -10.26 -0.71
C PRO A 69 -5.31 -8.98 -1.03
N MET A 70 -4.07 -8.88 -0.53
CA MET A 70 -3.17 -7.78 -0.84
C MET A 70 -1.73 -8.27 -0.78
N ASP A 71 -0.91 -7.74 -1.67
CA ASP A 71 0.50 -8.08 -1.86
C ASP A 71 1.26 -6.86 -2.40
N LEU A 72 2.60 -6.87 -2.29
CA LEU A 72 3.49 -5.79 -2.71
C LEU A 72 3.38 -5.54 -4.22
N GLY A 73 3.26 -6.59 -5.05
CA GLY A 73 3.05 -6.46 -6.50
C GLY A 73 1.75 -5.74 -6.85
N THR A 74 0.66 -6.01 -6.13
CA THR A 74 -0.61 -5.29 -6.25
C THR A 74 -0.47 -3.83 -5.84
N MET A 75 0.20 -3.54 -4.72
CA MET A 75 0.47 -2.16 -4.30
C MET A 75 1.33 -1.42 -5.33
N ARG A 76 2.35 -2.05 -5.92
CA ARG A 76 3.15 -1.48 -7.01
C ARG A 76 2.32 -1.11 -8.22
N ARG A 77 1.41 -1.99 -8.66
CA ARG A 77 0.49 -1.70 -9.76
C ARG A 77 -0.40 -0.50 -9.41
N LYS A 78 -0.94 -0.42 -8.18
CA LYS A 78 -1.76 0.71 -7.72
C LYS A 78 -0.98 2.03 -7.67
N ILE A 79 0.31 2.00 -7.31
CA ILE A 79 1.19 3.17 -7.40
C ILE A 79 1.36 3.60 -8.86
N ALA A 80 1.71 2.67 -9.75
CA ALA A 80 1.99 2.94 -11.17
C ALA A 80 0.76 3.47 -11.93
N THR A 81 -0.43 3.00 -11.59
CA THR A 81 -1.69 3.45 -12.20
C THR A 81 -2.27 4.71 -11.55
N GLY A 82 -1.62 5.24 -10.50
CA GLY A 82 -2.12 6.40 -9.77
C GLY A 82 -3.38 6.12 -8.95
N ALA A 83 -3.68 4.85 -8.67
CA ALA A 83 -4.83 4.46 -7.87
C ALA A 83 -4.72 4.94 -6.41
N TYR A 84 -3.51 5.21 -5.93
CA TYR A 84 -3.30 5.86 -4.63
C TYR A 84 -3.32 7.39 -4.74
N ARG A 85 -4.21 8.01 -3.97
CA ARG A 85 -4.30 9.47 -3.81
C ARG A 85 -3.30 10.02 -2.81
N GLY A 86 -2.73 9.17 -1.97
CA GLY A 86 -1.67 9.53 -1.03
C GLY A 86 -1.19 8.33 -0.20
N ALA A 87 -0.23 8.58 0.69
CA ALA A 87 0.41 7.53 1.49
C ALA A 87 -0.54 6.80 2.45
N GLN A 88 -1.65 7.43 2.84
CA GLN A 88 -2.62 6.81 3.75
C GLN A 88 -3.31 5.58 3.11
N GLU A 89 -3.59 5.61 1.81
CA GLU A 89 -4.20 4.47 1.12
C GLU A 89 -3.20 3.33 0.92
N LEU A 90 -1.92 3.65 0.64
CA LEU A 90 -0.85 2.66 0.64
C LEU A 90 -0.70 1.99 2.02
N ARG A 91 -0.74 2.80 3.10
CA ARG A 91 -0.68 2.29 4.48
C ARG A 91 -1.82 1.32 4.77
N TRP A 92 -3.06 1.65 4.37
CA TRP A 92 -4.19 0.75 4.59
C TRP A 92 -3.99 -0.60 3.88
N ASP A 93 -3.47 -0.60 2.66
CA ASP A 93 -3.16 -1.85 1.96
C ASP A 93 -2.03 -2.64 2.63
N CYS A 94 -1.00 -1.96 3.16
CA CYS A 94 0.04 -2.59 3.96
C CYS A 94 -0.55 -3.27 5.21
N GLU A 95 -1.41 -2.57 5.94
CA GLU A 95 -2.10 -3.10 7.13
C GLU A 95 -2.98 -4.30 6.78
N ARG A 96 -3.68 -4.25 5.65
CA ARG A 96 -4.51 -5.35 5.14
C ARG A 96 -3.68 -6.57 4.78
N MET A 97 -2.56 -6.39 4.08
CA MET A 97 -1.63 -7.46 3.73
C MET A 97 -1.13 -8.20 4.99
N VAL A 98 -0.69 -7.46 6.01
CA VAL A 98 -0.23 -8.05 7.28
C VAL A 98 -1.39 -8.70 8.04
N THR A 99 -2.56 -8.06 8.08
CA THR A 99 -3.74 -8.62 8.77
C THR A 99 -4.21 -9.92 8.13
N ASN A 100 -4.21 -10.01 6.80
CA ASN A 100 -4.54 -11.24 6.07
C ASN A 100 -3.56 -12.37 6.41
N ALA A 101 -2.26 -12.07 6.49
CA ALA A 101 -1.26 -13.05 6.90
C ALA A 101 -1.49 -13.53 8.33
N LEU A 102 -1.79 -12.64 9.27
CA LEU A 102 -2.09 -13.01 10.67
C LEU A 102 -3.41 -13.77 10.83
N LEU A 103 -4.39 -13.47 9.98
CA LEU A 103 -5.69 -14.15 9.99
C LEU A 103 -5.56 -15.60 9.48
N TYR A 104 -4.84 -15.79 8.38
CA TYR A 104 -4.66 -17.12 7.80
C TYR A 104 -3.65 -17.97 8.58
N ASN A 105 -2.58 -17.36 9.10
CA ASN A 105 -1.53 -18.07 9.82
C ASN A 105 -1.76 -18.01 11.33
N PRO A 106 -2.28 -19.07 11.97
CA PRO A 106 -2.49 -19.08 13.42
C PRO A 106 -1.16 -18.99 14.20
N LYS A 107 -1.23 -18.47 15.43
CA LYS A 107 -0.06 -18.37 16.33
C LYS A 107 0.64 -19.72 16.47
N GLY A 108 1.94 -19.74 16.21
CA GLY A 108 2.76 -20.96 16.26
C GLY A 108 2.82 -21.76 14.97
N SER A 109 2.12 -21.33 13.90
CA SER A 109 2.39 -21.85 12.57
C SER A 109 3.77 -21.41 12.08
N ARG A 110 4.35 -22.17 11.13
CA ARG A 110 5.66 -21.87 10.55
C ARG A 110 5.75 -20.45 10.01
N TYR A 111 4.69 -19.95 9.38
CA TYR A 111 4.66 -18.64 8.73
C TYR A 111 4.26 -17.49 9.68
N PHE A 112 3.85 -17.79 10.93
CA PHE A 112 3.56 -16.76 11.92
C PHE A 112 4.83 -16.15 12.55
N GLN A 113 5.94 -16.90 12.54
CA GLN A 113 7.18 -16.54 13.23
C GLN A 113 8.29 -16.05 12.29
N ILE A 114 8.01 -16.07 10.98
CA ILE A 114 8.92 -15.67 9.90
C ILE A 114 8.54 -14.25 9.50
#